data_AF-A0A968TL29-F1
#
_entry.id   AF-A0A968TL29-F1
#
_cell.length_a   1.000
_cell.length_b   1.000
_cell.length_c   1.000
_cell.angle_alpha   90.00
_cell.angle_beta   90.00
_cell.angle_gamma   90.00
#
_symmetry.space_group_name_H-M   'P 1'
#
loop_
_entity.id
_entity.type
_entity.pdbx_description
1 polymer ?
#
loop_
_entity_poly.entity_id
_entity_poly.type
_entity_poly.pdbx_seq_one_letter_code
_entity_poly.pdbx_strand_id
1 'polypeptide(L)' 'MHCFAQTNIQLFNQLHREGYSSTDLSLIANAYSLAMELFTGTFRPSKKTFIAHLVGTASILASLHAPPKLSRRV' A
#
# COMPACT_ATOMS: atom_id res chain seq x y z
N MET A 1 15.47 -11.32 2.89
CA MET A 1 15.05 -10.03 2.28
C MET A 1 13.64 -10.22 1.72
N HIS A 2 12.62 -9.56 2.28
CA HIS A 2 11.31 -9.56 1.62
C HIS A 2 11.38 -8.58 0.44
N CYS A 3 11.08 -9.04 -0.78
CA CYS A 3 11.20 -8.23 -2.01
C CYS A 3 10.24 -7.02 -2.04
N PHE A 4 9.19 -7.05 -1.20
CA PHE A 4 8.12 -6.06 -1.17
C PHE A 4 7.88 -5.57 0.25
N ALA A 5 7.37 -4.35 0.38
CA ALA A 5 7.10 -3.71 1.66
C ALA A 5 6.13 -4.53 2.52
N GLN A 6 6.33 -4.47 3.84
CA GLN A 6 5.47 -5.12 4.85
C GLN A 6 4.92 -4.11 5.87
N THR A 7 5.46 -2.89 5.90
CA THR A 7 5.00 -1.79 6.74
C THR A 7 4.69 -0.56 5.89
N ASN A 8 3.87 0.35 6.41
CA ASN A 8 3.60 1.64 5.79
C ASN A 8 4.89 2.43 5.52
N ILE A 9 5.81 2.49 6.47
CA ILE A 9 7.10 3.20 6.31
C ILE A 9 7.90 2.63 5.12
N GLN A 10 7.96 1.30 4.99
CA GLN A 10 8.64 0.66 3.86
C GLN A 10 7.96 1.00 2.52
N LEU A 11 6.63 1.00 2.48
CA LEU A 11 5.85 1.33 1.29
C LEU A 11 6.04 2.79 0.88
N PHE A 12 5.90 3.74 1.81
CA PHE A 12 6.09 5.17 1.50
C PHE A 12 7.51 5.49 1.06
N ASN A 13 8.51 4.83 1.65
CA ASN A 13 9.88 4.94 1.18
C ASN A 13 10.06 4.39 -0.25
N GLN A 14 9.37 3.30 -0.61
CA GLN A 14 9.36 2.77 -1.98
C GLN A 14 8.70 3.76 -2.94
N LEU A 15 7.48 4.21 -2.63
CA LEU A 15 6.73 5.14 -3.47
C LEU A 15 7.51 6.44 -3.74
N HIS A 16 8.21 6.96 -2.73
CA HIS A 16 9.07 8.12 -2.89
C HIS A 16 10.25 7.84 -3.84
N ARG A 17 10.90 6.67 -3.71
CA ARG A 17 11.99 6.28 -4.63
C ARG A 17 11.51 6.07 -6.07
N GLU A 18 10.27 5.61 -6.25
CA GLU A 18 9.65 5.38 -7.55
C GLU A 18 9.02 6.65 -8.14
N GLY A 19 9.15 7.81 -7.48
CA GLY A 19 8.78 9.10 -8.04
C GLY A 19 7.29 9.43 -7.98
N TYR A 20 6.51 8.75 -7.13
CA TYR A 20 5.11 9.09 -6.91
C TYR A 20 4.98 10.53 -6.39
N SER A 21 4.02 11.28 -6.93
CA SER A 21 3.83 12.69 -6.57
C SER A 21 3.29 12.86 -5.14
N SER A 22 3.42 14.05 -4.55
CA SER A 22 2.82 14.36 -3.25
C SER A 22 1.29 14.14 -3.23
N THR A 23 0.62 14.38 -4.36
CA THR A 23 -0.81 14.11 -4.52
C THR A 23 -1.10 12.62 -4.45
N ASP A 24 -0.29 11.80 -5.13
CA ASP A 24 -0.42 10.35 -5.11
C ASP A 24 -0.16 9.78 -3.72
N LEU A 25 0.90 10.24 -3.05
CA LEU A 25 1.22 9.85 -1.69
C LEU A 25 0.08 10.17 -0.72
N SER A 26 -0.55 11.34 -0.86
CA SER A 26 -1.70 11.74 -0.05
C SER A 26 -2.90 10.80 -0.27
N LEU A 27 -3.15 10.41 -1.53
CA LEU A 27 -4.24 9.51 -1.87
C LEU A 27 -4.01 8.11 -1.29
N ILE A 28 -2.78 7.61 -1.39
CA ILE A 28 -2.38 6.33 -0.80
C ILE A 28 -2.44 6.37 0.74
N ALA A 29 -2.08 7.51 1.36
CA ALA A 29 -2.19 7.69 2.81
C ALA A 29 -3.65 7.64 3.30
N ASN A 30 -4.56 8.25 2.55
CA ASN A 30 -6.00 8.17 2.84
C ASN A 30 -6.52 6.73 2.70
N ALA A 31 -6.11 6.02 1.63
CA ALA A 31 -6.46 4.62 1.45
C ALA A 31 -5.92 3.71 2.57
N TYR A 32 -4.69 3.97 3.02
CA TYR A 32 -4.11 3.27 4.16
C TYR A 32 -4.86 3.56 5.47
N SER A 33 -5.26 4.81 5.69
CA SER A 33 -6.04 5.20 6.88
C SER A 33 -7.40 4.50 6.90
N LEU A 34 -8.10 4.46 5.76
CA LEU A 34 -9.33 3.69 5.61
C LEU A 34 -9.11 2.19 5.85
N ALA A 35 -8.02 1.63 5.31
CA ALA A 35 -7.69 0.22 5.55
C ALA A 35 -7.44 -0.07 7.04
N MET A 36 -6.79 0.84 7.77
CA MET A 36 -6.60 0.73 9.21
C MET A 36 -7.94 0.70 9.94
N GLU A 37 -8.89 1.58 9.61
CA GLU A 37 -10.23 1.58 10.22
C GLU A 37 -10.97 0.26 9.96
N LEU A 38 -10.89 -0.27 8.74
CA LEU A 38 -11.63 -1.47 8.34
C LEU A 38 -11.03 -2.78 8.86
N PHE A 39 -9.70 -2.85 8.99
CA PHE A 39 -8.99 -4.13 9.16
C PHE A 39 -8.06 -4.20 10.38
N THR A 40 -8.04 -3.19 11.25
CA THR A 40 -7.32 -3.29 12.53
C THR A 40 -7.79 -4.50 13.33
N GLY A 41 -6.86 -5.24 13.94
CA GLY A 41 -7.15 -6.46 14.67
C GLY A 41 -7.48 -7.68 13.78
N THR A 42 -7.49 -7.54 12.46
CA THR A 42 -7.67 -8.66 11.53
C THR A 42 -6.33 -9.30 11.18
N PHE A 43 -6.27 -10.63 11.24
CA PHE A 43 -5.06 -11.41 10.96
C PHE A 43 -5.31 -12.45 9.86
N ARG A 44 -4.28 -12.76 9.09
CA ARG A 44 -4.25 -13.89 8.15
C ARG A 44 -3.87 -15.18 8.88
N PRO A 45 -4.14 -16.37 8.29
CA PRO A 45 -3.70 -17.65 8.86
C PRO A 45 -2.18 -17.73 9.15
N SER A 46 -1.39 -16.93 8.43
CA SER A 46 0.06 -16.75 8.66
C SER A 46 0.41 -15.93 9.91
N LYS A 47 -0.56 -15.52 10.71
CA LYS A 47 -0.43 -14.64 11.89
C LYS A 47 0.01 -13.20 11.60
N LYS A 48 0.23 -12.84 10.34
CA LYS A 48 0.47 -11.45 9.94
C LYS A 48 -0.85 -10.66 9.95
N THR A 49 -0.76 -9.37 10.25
CA THR A 49 -1.91 -8.47 10.13
C THR A 49 -2.41 -8.43 8.68
N PHE A 50 -3.72 -8.26 8.49
CA PHE A 50 -4.29 -8.06 7.16
C PHE A 50 -3.72 -6.79 6.50
N ILE A 51 -3.43 -5.76 7.30
CA ILE A 51 -2.76 -4.54 6.85
C ILE A 51 -1.41 -4.84 6.19
N ALA A 52 -0.57 -5.70 6.78
CA ALA A 52 0.72 -6.07 6.17
C ALA A 52 0.54 -6.74 4.80
N HIS A 53 -0.54 -7.49 4.62
CA HIS A 53 -0.88 -8.05 3.31
C HIS A 53 -1.27 -6.97 2.29
N LEU A 54 -2.13 -6.02 2.67
CA LEU A 54 -2.51 -4.91 1.79
C LEU A 54 -1.31 -4.05 1.40
N VAL A 55 -0.43 -3.75 2.36
CA VAL A 55 0.83 -3.05 2.12
C VAL A 55 1.71 -3.80 1.11
N GLY A 56 1.82 -5.13 1.25
CA GLY A 56 2.53 -5.96 0.29
C GLY A 56 1.93 -5.91 -1.12
N THR A 57 0.61 -5.96 -1.24
CA THR A 57 -0.08 -5.82 -2.53
C THR A 57 0.16 -4.45 -3.15
N ALA A 58 0.06 -3.37 -2.37
CA ALA A 58 0.36 -2.02 -2.85
C ALA A 58 1.81 -1.86 -3.31
N SER A 59 2.76 -2.48 -2.60
CA SER A 59 4.19 -2.49 -2.96
C SER A 59 4.46 -3.18 -4.31
N ILE A 60 3.75 -4.27 -4.62
CA ILE A 60 3.82 -4.94 -5.92
C ILE A 60 3.29 -4.00 -7.02
N LEU A 61 2.13 -3.38 -6.81
CA LEU A 61 1.55 -2.44 -7.78
C LEU A 61 2.44 -1.23 -8.03
N ALA A 62 3.07 -0.71 -6.97
CA ALA A 62 4.04 0.38 -7.05
C ALA A 62 5.23 -0.01 -7.93
N SER A 63 5.79 -1.20 -7.75
CA SER A 63 6.90 -1.69 -8.60
C SER A 63 6.54 -1.79 -10.10
N LEU A 64 5.25 -1.87 -10.41
CA LEU A 64 4.71 -1.86 -11.78
C LEU A 64 4.31 -0.45 -12.25
N HIS A 65 4.62 0.58 -11.46
CA HIS A 65 4.25 2.00 -11.68
C HIS A 65 2.75 2.20 -11.91
N ALA A 66 1.92 1.39 -11.22
CA ALA A 66 0.47 1.50 -11.34
C ALA A 66 -0.02 2.84 -10.76
N PRO A 67 -0.97 3.53 -11.42
CA PRO A 67 -1.54 4.75 -10.85
C PRO A 67 -2.34 4.43 -9.58
N PRO A 68 -2.30 5.29 -8.55
CA PRO A 68 -3.05 5.07 -7.31
C PRO A 68 -4.56 5.32 -7.50
N LYS A 69 -4.94 6.01 -8.58
CA LYS A 69 -6.32 6.30 -8.93
C LYS A 69 -6.86 5.17 -9.79
N LEU A 70 -8.05 4.69 -9.47
CA LEU A 70 -8.81 3.82 -10.35
C LEU A 70 -9.19 4.62 -11.61
N SER A 71 -8.67 4.22 -12.77
CA SER A 71 -9.24 4.67 -14.03
C SER A 71 -10.53 3.88 -14.25
N ARG A 72 -11.68 4.55 -14.14
CA ARG A 72 -12.93 3.98 -14.68
C ARG A 72 -12.73 3.84 -16.18
N ARG A 73 -12.48 2.63 -16.65
CA ARG A 73 -12.77 2.29 -18.05
C ARG A 73 -14.27 2.11 -18.13
N VAL A 74 -14.95 3.11 -18.68
CA VAL A 74 -16.34 2.99 -19.13
C VAL A 74 -16.35 2.23 -20.44
#